data_AF-A0A290XEE1-F1
#
_entry.id   AF-A0A290XEE1-F1
#
_cell.length_a   1.000
_cell.length_b   1.000
_cell.length_c   1.000
_cell.angle_alpha   90.00
_cell.angle_beta   90.00
_cell.angle_gamma   90.00
#
_symmetry.space_group_name_H-M   'P 1'
#
loop_
_entity.id
_entity.type
_entity.pdbx_description
1 polymer ?
#
loop_
_entity_poly.entity_id
_entity_poly.type
_entity_poly.pdbx_seq_one_letter_code
_entity_poly.pdbx_strand_id
1 'polypeptide(L)'
;MIVRLMPRLTALGVARILEDSDGDVPDPAKALAVVNDRSSMLSYAASGGARSSGLADELGREIRRIATTCGFPENSSQTARAKLDQELAIYLGAHEGLATGEALRNDVWAYLATVVTPDVVGWRFVKGDSSRFEGGVRNAFQRLWMRGATLDRGEDSSDRWGLVRALSEDASVAIFERSSISGNASVALAIAEGWVGFAERIGRASMEPVMRRAVKLLRLRNEVRDLAGLSQADLKSVVSDCFEMAAT
;
A
#
# COMPACT_ATOMS: atom_id res chain seq x y z
N MET A 1 -22.36 -12.84 6.64
CA MET A 1 -21.20 -13.21 5.81
C MET A 1 -20.10 -13.73 6.73
N ILE A 2 -19.51 -14.91 6.46
CA ILE A 2 -18.41 -15.45 7.28
C ILE A 2 -17.09 -14.83 6.78
N VAL A 3 -16.31 -14.24 7.69
CA VAL A 3 -15.00 -13.66 7.35
C VAL A 3 -14.03 -14.78 6.96
N ARG A 4 -13.36 -14.62 5.82
CA ARG A 4 -12.29 -15.52 5.34
C ARG A 4 -10.98 -15.13 6.03
N LEU A 5 -10.51 -15.94 6.98
CA LEU A 5 -9.26 -15.70 7.71
C LEU A 5 -8.07 -16.09 6.84
N MET A 6 -7.18 -15.14 6.60
CA MET A 6 -5.99 -15.35 5.79
C MET A 6 -4.85 -15.97 6.62
N PRO A 7 -3.96 -16.77 5.99
CA PRO A 7 -2.75 -17.21 6.65
C PRO A 7 -1.86 -16.00 7.01
N ARG A 8 -1.25 -16.05 8.19
CA ARG A 8 -0.40 -15.00 8.73
C ARG A 8 1.00 -15.53 8.95
N LEU A 9 1.98 -14.91 8.30
CA LEU A 9 3.39 -15.28 8.39
C LEU A 9 4.08 -14.46 9.48
N THR A 10 4.76 -15.14 10.40
CA THR A 10 5.54 -14.47 11.45
C THR A 10 6.80 -13.82 10.87
N ALA A 11 7.35 -12.83 11.58
CA ALA A 11 8.62 -12.20 11.20
C ALA A 11 9.78 -13.23 11.10
N LEU A 12 9.78 -14.25 11.97
CA LEU A 12 10.73 -15.35 11.89
C LEU A 12 10.56 -16.18 10.61
N GLY A 13 9.31 -16.42 10.18
CA GLY A 13 9.02 -17.09 8.91
C GLY A 13 9.52 -16.28 7.71
N VAL A 14 9.33 -14.96 7.72
CA VAL A 14 9.86 -14.07 6.67
C VAL A 14 11.38 -14.16 6.61
N ALA A 15 12.06 -13.93 7.74
CA ALA A 15 13.53 -13.96 7.82
C ALA A 15 14.08 -15.28 7.29
N ARG A 16 13.46 -16.41 7.71
CA ARG A 16 13.92 -17.74 7.30
C ARG A 16 13.80 -17.98 5.79
N ILE A 17 12.68 -17.62 5.19
CA ILE A 17 12.47 -17.80 3.74
C ILE A 17 13.45 -16.94 2.95
N LEU A 18 13.71 -15.71 3.40
CA LEU A 18 14.67 -14.81 2.75
C LEU A 18 16.12 -15.34 2.89
N GLU A 19 16.50 -15.86 4.06
CA GLU A 19 17.80 -16.52 4.28
C GLU A 19 17.97 -17.75 3.37
N ASP A 20 16.95 -18.61 3.27
CA ASP A 20 16.98 -19.82 2.44
C ASP A 20 17.03 -19.49 0.92
N SER A 21 16.76 -18.24 0.55
CA SER A 21 16.83 -17.74 -0.84
C SER A 21 18.19 -17.15 -1.21
N ASP A 22 19.15 -17.10 -0.27
CA ASP A 22 20.54 -16.63 -0.47
C ASP A 22 20.66 -15.28 -1.21
N GLY A 23 19.79 -14.33 -0.84
CA GLY A 23 19.75 -13.00 -1.46
C GLY A 23 19.11 -12.94 -2.84
N ASP A 24 18.57 -14.05 -3.34
CA ASP A 24 17.67 -14.08 -4.50
C ASP A 24 16.21 -13.93 -4.07
N VAL A 25 15.34 -13.76 -5.06
CA VAL A 25 13.88 -13.72 -4.86
C VAL A 25 13.39 -15.09 -4.41
N PRO A 26 12.59 -15.19 -3.34
CA PRO A 26 12.06 -16.48 -2.91
C PRO A 26 11.24 -17.16 -4.00
N ASP A 27 11.44 -18.47 -4.16
CA ASP A 27 10.56 -19.30 -4.97
C ASP A 27 9.26 -19.61 -4.21
N PRO A 28 8.06 -19.37 -4.78
CA PRO A 28 6.81 -19.60 -4.09
C PRO A 28 6.62 -21.04 -3.57
N ALA A 29 7.06 -22.05 -4.34
CA ALA A 29 6.89 -23.45 -3.95
C ALA A 29 7.82 -23.81 -2.78
N LYS A 30 9.07 -23.34 -2.81
CA LYS A 30 10.02 -23.51 -1.69
C LYS A 30 9.55 -22.76 -0.44
N ALA A 31 9.09 -21.51 -0.59
CA ALA A 31 8.57 -20.71 0.52
C ALA A 31 7.38 -21.41 1.20
N LEU A 32 6.46 -21.97 0.41
CA LEU A 32 5.32 -22.73 0.93
C LEU A 32 5.76 -24.02 1.66
N ALA A 33 6.75 -24.73 1.13
CA ALA A 33 7.30 -25.93 1.78
C ALA A 33 7.89 -25.61 3.17
N VAL A 34 8.68 -24.53 3.29
CA VAL A 34 9.25 -24.07 4.57
C VAL A 34 8.16 -23.80 5.61
N VAL A 35 7.05 -23.19 5.21
CA VAL A 35 5.93 -22.87 6.10
C VAL A 35 5.16 -24.14 6.51
N ASN A 36 4.94 -25.08 5.58
CA ASN A 36 4.22 -26.33 5.85
C ASN A 36 5.00 -27.25 6.80
N ASP A 37 6.32 -27.30 6.68
CA ASP A 37 7.18 -28.10 7.56
C ASP A 37 7.23 -27.54 8.99
N ARG A 38 6.87 -26.27 9.19
CA ARG A 38 7.01 -25.55 10.47
C ARG A 38 5.75 -24.79 10.83
N SER A 39 4.79 -25.51 11.42
CA SER A 39 3.49 -24.97 11.85
C SER A 39 3.57 -23.74 12.76
N SER A 40 4.66 -23.52 13.51
CA SER A 40 4.85 -22.33 14.36
C SER A 40 5.08 -21.02 13.60
N MET A 41 5.41 -21.09 12.30
CA MET A 41 5.63 -19.92 11.46
C MET A 41 4.33 -19.36 10.85
N LEU A 42 3.25 -20.15 10.88
CA LEU A 42 1.94 -19.80 10.34
C LEU A 42 0.91 -19.67 11.45
N SER A 43 0.13 -18.60 11.40
CA SER A 43 -1.01 -18.43 12.30
C SER A 43 -2.24 -17.96 11.54
N TYR A 44 -3.39 -17.96 12.23
CA TYR A 44 -4.65 -17.38 11.77
C TYR A 44 -5.21 -16.53 12.91
N ALA A 45 -6.16 -15.65 12.60
CA ALA A 45 -6.89 -14.94 13.64
C ALA A 45 -7.55 -15.94 14.62
N ALA A 46 -7.58 -15.61 15.91
CA ALA A 46 -8.32 -16.37 16.92
C ALA A 46 -9.83 -16.01 16.93
N SER A 47 -10.34 -15.38 15.88
CA SER A 47 -11.73 -14.93 15.74
C SER A 47 -12.60 -15.98 15.06
N GLY A 48 -13.93 -15.86 15.18
CA GLY A 48 -14.93 -16.80 14.64
C GLY A 48 -15.09 -16.80 13.10
N GLY A 49 -14.03 -16.50 12.35
CA GLY A 49 -14.00 -16.62 10.89
C GLY A 49 -13.60 -18.02 10.42
N ALA A 50 -13.65 -18.26 9.11
CA ALA A 50 -13.23 -19.51 8.50
C ALA A 50 -11.83 -19.39 7.90
N ARG A 51 -10.90 -20.27 8.29
CA ARG A 51 -9.56 -20.34 7.69
C ARG A 51 -9.68 -20.57 6.18
N SER A 52 -9.02 -19.73 5.40
CA SER A 52 -9.13 -19.76 3.94
C SER A 52 -7.80 -19.34 3.29
N SER A 53 -6.98 -20.32 2.91
CA SER A 53 -5.85 -20.08 1.99
C SER A 53 -6.32 -19.59 0.62
N GLY A 54 -7.53 -19.98 0.21
CA GLY A 54 -8.07 -19.64 -1.12
C GLY A 54 -8.21 -18.15 -1.40
N LEU A 55 -8.25 -17.27 -0.38
CA LEU A 55 -8.26 -15.81 -0.61
C LEU A 55 -6.86 -15.34 -0.99
N ALA A 56 -5.83 -15.84 -0.30
CA ALA A 56 -4.46 -15.54 -0.64
C ALA A 56 -4.11 -16.07 -2.04
N ASP A 57 -4.56 -17.27 -2.38
CA ASP A 57 -4.37 -17.86 -3.72
C ASP A 57 -5.06 -17.03 -4.83
N GLU A 58 -6.28 -16.55 -4.55
CA GLU A 58 -7.05 -15.67 -5.44
C GLU A 58 -6.34 -14.35 -5.70
N LEU A 59 -5.95 -13.65 -4.63
CA LEU A 59 -5.15 -12.43 -4.71
C LEU A 59 -3.84 -12.68 -5.46
N GLY A 60 -3.17 -13.79 -5.16
CA GLY A 60 -1.88 -14.13 -5.77
C GLY A 60 -1.95 -14.39 -7.27
N ARG A 61 -3.03 -15.01 -7.76
CA ARG A 61 -3.26 -15.18 -9.21
C ARG A 61 -3.48 -13.83 -9.89
N GLU A 62 -4.29 -12.98 -9.28
CA GLU A 62 -4.68 -11.71 -9.89
C GLU A 62 -3.54 -10.67 -9.86
N ILE A 63 -2.75 -10.63 -8.78
CA ILE A 63 -1.53 -9.82 -8.69
C ILE A 63 -0.56 -10.18 -9.84
N ARG A 64 -0.34 -11.47 -10.10
CA ARG A 64 0.51 -11.92 -11.22
C ARG A 64 -0.08 -11.53 -12.57
N ARG A 65 -1.40 -11.72 -12.76
CA ARG A 65 -2.10 -11.33 -13.99
C ARG A 65 -1.92 -9.83 -14.29
N ILE A 66 -2.07 -8.97 -13.27
CA ILE A 66 -1.86 -7.53 -13.38
C ILE A 66 -0.39 -7.21 -13.68
N ALA A 67 0.56 -7.87 -13.01
CA ALA A 67 1.99 -7.72 -13.26
C ALA A 67 2.36 -8.04 -14.72
N THR A 68 1.90 -9.17 -15.25
CA THR A 68 2.12 -9.56 -16.65
C THR A 68 1.46 -8.56 -17.61
N THR A 69 0.26 -8.07 -17.31
CA THR A 69 -0.42 -7.03 -18.12
C THR A 69 0.36 -5.71 -18.15
N CYS A 70 1.13 -5.44 -17.10
CA CYS A 70 2.03 -4.28 -17.04
C CYS A 70 3.40 -4.53 -17.69
N GLY A 71 3.65 -5.74 -18.20
CA GLY A 71 4.86 -6.12 -18.93
C GLY A 71 5.96 -6.75 -18.07
N PHE A 72 5.68 -7.14 -16.82
CA PHE A 72 6.65 -7.88 -16.01
C PHE A 72 6.63 -9.39 -16.34
N PRO A 73 7.78 -10.08 -16.24
CA PRO A 73 9.08 -9.59 -15.76
C PRO A 73 9.93 -8.83 -16.81
N GLU A 74 9.56 -8.81 -18.08
CA GLU A 74 10.42 -8.33 -19.17
C GLU A 74 10.62 -6.79 -19.18
N ASN A 75 9.71 -6.04 -18.58
CA ASN A 75 9.72 -4.57 -18.53
C ASN A 75 9.77 -4.06 -17.08
N SER A 76 10.92 -3.51 -16.70
CA SER A 76 11.14 -2.89 -15.39
C SER A 76 11.28 -1.37 -15.46
N SER A 77 10.80 -0.74 -16.53
CA SER A 77 10.81 0.72 -16.69
C SER A 77 10.02 1.43 -15.58
N GLN A 78 10.36 2.69 -15.31
CA GLN A 78 9.65 3.49 -14.30
C GLN A 78 8.16 3.63 -14.62
N THR A 79 7.79 3.72 -15.91
CA THR A 79 6.41 3.77 -16.37
C THR A 79 5.66 2.46 -16.10
N ALA A 80 6.28 1.31 -16.39
CA ALA A 80 5.69 0.00 -16.09
C ALA A 80 5.49 -0.21 -14.58
N ARG A 81 6.48 0.20 -13.77
CA ARG A 81 6.41 0.16 -12.29
C ARG A 81 5.28 1.04 -11.75
N ALA A 82 5.15 2.27 -12.24
CA ALA A 82 4.09 3.18 -11.83
C ALA A 82 2.70 2.65 -12.22
N LYS A 83 2.56 2.13 -13.44
CA LYS A 83 1.31 1.50 -13.90
C LYS A 83 0.94 0.28 -13.03
N LEU A 84 1.91 -0.58 -12.73
CA LEU A 84 1.70 -1.73 -11.84
C LEU A 84 1.21 -1.29 -10.46
N ASP A 85 1.88 -0.32 -9.84
CA ASP A 85 1.51 0.18 -8.52
C ASP A 85 0.07 0.77 -8.52
N GLN A 86 -0.32 1.47 -9.58
CA GLN A 86 -1.68 2.03 -9.74
C GLN A 86 -2.74 0.93 -9.87
N GLU A 87 -2.55 -0.01 -10.79
CA GLU A 87 -3.52 -1.10 -11.04
C GLU A 87 -3.68 -1.99 -9.81
N LEU A 88 -2.58 -2.32 -9.12
CA LEU A 88 -2.64 -3.09 -7.88
C LEU A 88 -3.28 -2.31 -6.73
N ALA A 89 -3.04 -1.00 -6.61
CA ALA A 89 -3.70 -0.19 -5.59
C ALA A 89 -5.22 -0.18 -5.80
N ILE A 90 -5.68 0.02 -7.04
CA ILE A 90 -7.11 -0.03 -7.40
C ILE A 90 -7.68 -1.42 -7.09
N TYR A 91 -7.05 -2.48 -7.58
CA TYR A 91 -7.50 -3.85 -7.37
C TYR A 91 -7.61 -4.20 -5.89
N LEU A 92 -6.55 -3.99 -5.11
CA LEU A 92 -6.51 -4.34 -3.70
C LEU A 92 -7.49 -3.48 -2.89
N GLY A 93 -7.59 -2.19 -3.19
CA GLY A 93 -8.51 -1.27 -2.51
C GLY A 93 -9.99 -1.60 -2.75
N ALA A 94 -10.32 -2.11 -3.93
CA ALA A 94 -11.70 -2.48 -4.31
C ALA A 94 -12.09 -3.91 -3.88
N HIS A 95 -11.14 -4.74 -3.45
CA HIS A 95 -11.39 -6.16 -3.23
C HIS A 95 -12.22 -6.41 -1.97
N GLU A 96 -13.46 -6.90 -2.11
CA GLU A 96 -14.38 -7.15 -0.99
C GLU A 96 -13.78 -8.05 0.10
N GLY A 97 -13.01 -9.08 -0.29
CA GLY A 97 -12.33 -9.96 0.66
C GLY A 97 -11.29 -9.25 1.56
N LEU A 98 -10.84 -8.05 1.18
CA LEU A 98 -9.92 -7.21 1.95
C LEU A 98 -10.63 -6.12 2.75
N ALA A 99 -11.96 -5.96 2.62
CA ALA A 99 -12.77 -5.04 3.42
C ALA A 99 -13.05 -5.58 4.83
N THR A 100 -12.02 -6.15 5.48
CA THR A 100 -12.10 -6.75 6.82
C THR A 100 -10.88 -6.39 7.66
N GLY A 101 -10.97 -6.62 8.98
CA GLY A 101 -9.85 -6.39 9.89
C GLY A 101 -8.60 -7.25 9.61
N GLU A 102 -8.71 -8.30 8.79
CA GLU A 102 -7.55 -9.10 8.35
C GLU A 102 -6.55 -8.23 7.56
N ALA A 103 -7.04 -7.31 6.72
CA ALA A 103 -6.19 -6.45 5.91
C ALA A 103 -5.42 -5.40 6.74
N LEU A 104 -5.79 -5.17 8.00
CA LEU A 104 -5.02 -4.31 8.92
C LEU A 104 -3.81 -5.01 9.53
N ARG A 105 -3.64 -6.31 9.29
CA ARG A 105 -2.61 -7.13 9.93
C ARG A 105 -1.37 -7.26 9.05
N ASN A 106 -0.24 -6.77 9.54
CA ASN A 106 1.05 -6.84 8.83
C ASN A 106 1.43 -8.28 8.42
N ASP A 107 1.15 -9.25 9.27
CA ASP A 107 1.49 -10.67 9.08
C ASP A 107 0.73 -11.34 7.92
N VAL A 108 -0.46 -10.84 7.54
CA VAL A 108 -1.18 -11.23 6.32
C VAL A 108 -0.42 -10.77 5.07
N TRP A 109 0.02 -9.52 5.05
CA TRP A 109 0.75 -8.95 3.92
C TRP A 109 2.15 -9.56 3.78
N ALA A 110 2.78 -9.91 4.91
CA ALA A 110 4.02 -10.66 4.92
C ALA A 110 3.88 -12.03 4.24
N TYR A 111 2.78 -12.74 4.53
CA TYR A 111 2.47 -14.02 3.88
C TYR A 111 2.28 -13.83 2.36
N LEU A 112 1.46 -12.85 1.96
CA LEU A 112 1.22 -12.57 0.55
C LEU A 112 2.53 -12.24 -0.20
N ALA A 113 3.36 -11.37 0.37
CA ALA A 113 4.60 -10.91 -0.25
C ALA A 113 5.72 -11.95 -0.27
N THR A 114 5.81 -12.80 0.76
CA THR A 114 6.95 -13.71 0.95
C THR A 114 6.67 -15.13 0.44
N VAL A 115 5.42 -15.59 0.53
CA VAL A 115 5.04 -16.97 0.19
C VAL A 115 4.26 -17.00 -1.11
N VAL A 116 3.26 -16.12 -1.25
CA VAL A 116 2.28 -16.24 -2.33
C VAL A 116 2.77 -15.60 -3.62
N THR A 117 3.32 -14.40 -3.58
CA THR A 117 3.80 -13.65 -4.77
C THR A 117 5.21 -13.04 -4.61
N PRO A 118 6.21 -13.77 -4.09
CA PRO A 118 7.57 -13.24 -3.96
C PRO A 118 8.20 -12.88 -5.31
N ASP A 119 7.85 -13.60 -6.37
CA ASP A 119 8.22 -13.32 -7.76
C ASP A 119 7.86 -11.89 -8.17
N VAL A 120 6.62 -11.46 -7.95
CA VAL A 120 6.17 -10.10 -8.31
C VAL A 120 6.89 -9.03 -7.50
N VAL A 121 7.16 -9.30 -6.22
CA VAL A 121 7.97 -8.41 -5.37
C VAL A 121 9.37 -8.27 -5.96
N GLY A 122 10.00 -9.40 -6.32
CA GLY A 122 11.32 -9.44 -6.94
C GLY A 122 11.41 -8.72 -8.28
N TRP A 123 10.38 -8.85 -9.13
CA TRP A 123 10.30 -8.14 -10.41
C TRP A 123 10.20 -6.62 -10.21
N ARG A 124 9.43 -6.18 -9.21
CA ARG A 124 9.16 -4.76 -8.93
C ARG A 124 10.30 -4.08 -8.17
N PHE A 125 10.95 -4.78 -7.25
CA PHE A 125 11.98 -4.29 -6.34
C PHE A 125 13.25 -5.14 -6.50
N VAL A 126 14.06 -4.79 -7.49
CA VAL A 126 15.31 -5.51 -7.80
C VAL A 126 16.22 -5.53 -6.56
N LYS A 127 16.53 -6.75 -6.08
CA LYS A 127 17.47 -7.16 -5.01
C LYS A 127 17.63 -6.20 -3.81
N GLY A 128 17.30 -6.70 -2.60
CA GLY A 128 17.98 -6.30 -1.37
C GLY A 128 17.19 -5.48 -0.33
N ASP A 129 15.89 -5.25 -0.53
CA ASP A 129 15.06 -4.60 0.49
C ASP A 129 14.08 -5.60 1.13
N SER A 130 14.52 -6.29 2.18
CA SER A 130 13.71 -7.26 2.93
C SER A 130 12.39 -6.65 3.43
N SER A 131 12.37 -5.33 3.66
CA SER A 131 11.18 -4.59 4.10
C SER A 131 10.02 -4.61 3.08
N ARG A 132 10.27 -5.03 1.82
CA ARG A 132 9.22 -5.23 0.80
C ARG A 132 8.49 -6.55 0.96
N PHE A 133 9.11 -7.53 1.60
CA PHE A 133 8.56 -8.85 1.93
C PHE A 133 7.94 -8.85 3.32
N GLU A 134 8.55 -8.15 4.27
CA GLU A 134 8.02 -7.97 5.63
C GLU A 134 6.68 -7.23 5.60
N GLY A 135 5.83 -7.49 6.60
CA GLY A 135 4.60 -6.73 6.79
C GLY A 135 4.87 -5.33 7.35
N GLY A 136 4.04 -4.36 7.00
CA GLY A 136 4.12 -2.98 7.45
C GLY A 136 4.03 -1.96 6.32
N VAL A 137 4.30 -0.69 6.64
CA VAL A 137 4.11 0.44 5.71
C VAL A 137 4.98 0.37 4.44
N ARG A 138 6.09 -0.38 4.47
CA ARG A 138 6.98 -0.57 3.31
C ARG A 138 6.69 -1.83 2.51
N ASN A 139 5.84 -2.74 3.00
CA ASN A 139 5.49 -3.97 2.32
C ASN A 139 4.98 -3.67 0.89
N ALA A 140 5.39 -4.49 -0.07
CA ALA A 140 5.09 -4.29 -1.48
C ALA A 140 3.60 -4.08 -1.79
N PHE A 141 2.73 -4.83 -1.11
CA PHE A 141 1.29 -4.85 -1.36
C PHE A 141 0.48 -4.10 -0.31
N GLN A 142 0.85 -4.14 0.97
CA GLN A 142 0.14 -3.41 2.03
C GLN A 142 0.10 -1.91 1.74
N ARG A 143 1.22 -1.34 1.27
CA ARG A 143 1.30 0.07 0.90
C ARG A 143 0.31 0.42 -0.23
N LEU A 144 0.10 -0.50 -1.17
CA LEU A 144 -0.79 -0.30 -2.32
C LEU A 144 -2.25 -0.48 -1.92
N TRP A 145 -2.55 -1.46 -1.06
CA TRP A 145 -3.85 -1.60 -0.45
C TRP A 145 -4.23 -0.36 0.37
N MET A 146 -3.34 0.14 1.23
CA MET A 146 -3.58 1.37 2.00
C MET A 146 -3.90 2.55 1.08
N ARG A 147 -3.15 2.71 -0.03
CA ARG A 147 -3.41 3.74 -1.04
C ARG A 147 -4.80 3.57 -1.67
N GLY A 148 -5.13 2.37 -2.15
CA GLY A 148 -6.43 2.07 -2.76
C GLY A 148 -7.58 2.29 -1.79
N ALA A 149 -7.56 1.61 -0.65
CA ALA A 149 -8.62 1.69 0.35
C ALA A 149 -8.83 3.11 0.93
N THR A 150 -7.79 3.93 0.96
CA THR A 150 -7.89 5.31 1.47
C THR A 150 -8.28 6.31 0.39
N LEU A 151 -7.80 6.15 -0.84
CA LEU A 151 -8.02 7.11 -1.93
C LEU A 151 -9.24 6.81 -2.81
N ASP A 152 -9.98 5.76 -2.48
CA ASP A 152 -11.25 5.43 -3.09
C ASP A 152 -12.30 6.52 -2.76
N ARG A 153 -12.76 7.25 -3.78
CA ARG A 153 -13.82 8.26 -3.61
C ARG A 153 -15.23 7.66 -3.53
N GLY A 154 -15.37 6.33 -3.62
CA GLY A 154 -16.63 5.60 -3.56
C GLY A 154 -17.24 5.30 -4.93
N GLU A 155 -18.15 4.32 -4.95
CA GLU A 155 -18.78 3.79 -6.18
C GLU A 155 -19.58 4.82 -6.97
N ASP A 156 -20.19 5.77 -6.28
CA ASP A 156 -20.99 6.83 -6.90
C ASP A 156 -20.13 7.96 -7.51
N SER A 157 -18.81 7.93 -7.32
CA SER A 157 -17.90 8.94 -7.87
C SER A 157 -17.57 8.66 -9.33
N SER A 158 -17.82 9.64 -10.21
CA SER A 158 -17.45 9.58 -11.63
C SER A 158 -15.94 9.44 -11.87
N ASP A 159 -15.12 9.81 -10.88
CA ASP A 159 -13.66 9.67 -10.88
C ASP A 159 -13.18 8.96 -9.60
N ARG A 160 -13.80 7.82 -9.30
CA ARG A 160 -13.54 6.98 -8.12
C ARG A 160 -12.05 6.80 -7.79
N TRP A 161 -11.25 6.53 -8.81
CA TRP A 161 -9.82 6.21 -8.70
C TRP A 161 -8.88 7.32 -9.19
N GLY A 162 -9.41 8.53 -9.41
CA GLY A 162 -8.64 9.66 -9.96
C GLY A 162 -7.41 10.01 -9.13
N LEU A 163 -7.56 10.01 -7.79
CA LEU A 163 -6.44 10.28 -6.87
C LEU A 163 -5.31 9.26 -7.01
N VAL A 164 -5.64 7.97 -7.09
CA VAL A 164 -4.64 6.89 -7.27
C VAL A 164 -3.86 7.08 -8.57
N ARG A 165 -4.53 7.50 -9.65
CA ARG A 165 -3.88 7.74 -10.95
C ARG A 165 -3.13 9.08 -11.01
N ALA A 166 -3.55 10.07 -10.24
CA ALA A 166 -3.01 11.42 -10.28
C ALA A 166 -1.73 11.58 -9.45
N LEU A 167 -1.65 10.96 -8.27
CA LEU A 167 -0.49 11.11 -7.39
C LEU A 167 0.78 10.49 -7.98
N SER A 168 1.90 11.17 -7.79
CA SER A 168 3.21 10.57 -8.03
C SER A 168 3.56 9.56 -6.93
N GLU A 169 4.58 8.73 -7.19
CA GLU A 169 5.11 7.80 -6.18
C GLU A 169 5.61 8.56 -4.95
N ASP A 170 6.36 9.65 -5.14
CA ASP A 170 6.87 10.46 -4.02
C ASP A 170 5.75 11.11 -3.21
N ALA A 171 4.68 11.57 -3.85
CA ALA A 171 3.52 12.11 -3.16
C ALA A 171 2.82 11.02 -2.33
N SER A 172 2.65 9.84 -2.90
CA SER A 172 2.07 8.68 -2.21
C SER A 172 2.93 8.25 -1.02
N VAL A 173 4.25 8.17 -1.18
CA VAL A 173 5.19 7.88 -0.08
C VAL A 173 5.12 8.95 1.01
N ALA A 174 5.03 10.24 0.63
CA ALA A 174 4.94 11.34 1.58
C ALA A 174 3.65 11.29 2.41
N ILE A 175 2.53 10.87 1.82
CA ILE A 175 1.27 10.64 2.52
C ILE A 175 1.40 9.38 3.38
N PHE A 176 1.53 8.20 2.77
CA PHE A 176 1.26 6.92 3.45
C PHE A 176 2.45 6.33 4.21
N GLU A 177 3.70 6.59 3.80
CA GLU A 177 4.87 5.90 4.36
C GLU A 177 5.69 6.76 5.32
N ARG A 178 5.58 8.10 5.23
CA ARG A 178 6.43 9.05 5.99
C ARG A 178 5.67 9.94 6.96
N SER A 179 4.36 10.04 6.85
CA SER A 179 3.59 10.97 7.66
C SER A 179 2.86 10.22 8.78
N SER A 180 3.09 10.65 10.03
CA SER A 180 2.33 10.20 11.19
C SER A 180 0.85 10.62 11.14
N ILE A 181 0.47 11.45 10.16
CA ILE A 181 -0.86 12.07 10.01
C ILE A 181 -1.77 11.31 9.04
N SER A 182 -1.25 10.36 8.26
CA SER A 182 -2.06 9.59 7.29
C SER A 182 -2.66 8.31 7.84
N GLY A 183 -2.62 8.12 9.17
CA GLY A 183 -3.38 7.07 9.86
C GLY A 183 -4.90 7.32 9.85
N ASN A 184 -5.33 8.52 9.44
CA ASN A 184 -6.73 8.86 9.25
C ASN A 184 -7.04 9.07 7.75
N ALA A 185 -8.07 8.39 7.26
CA ALA A 185 -8.44 8.42 5.86
C ALA A 185 -8.91 9.80 5.36
N SER A 186 -9.64 10.58 6.17
CA SER A 186 -10.10 11.92 5.77
C SER A 186 -8.93 12.88 5.59
N VAL A 187 -7.93 12.81 6.48
CA VAL A 187 -6.71 13.61 6.39
C VAL A 187 -5.91 13.23 5.15
N ALA A 188 -5.69 11.94 4.90
CA ALA A 188 -4.97 11.47 3.73
C ALA A 188 -5.67 11.87 2.41
N LEU A 189 -7.00 11.73 2.34
CA LEU A 189 -7.81 12.17 1.19
C LEU A 189 -7.69 13.68 0.97
N ALA A 190 -7.83 14.49 2.03
CA ALA A 190 -7.72 15.94 1.90
C ALA A 190 -6.33 16.37 1.40
N ILE A 191 -5.25 15.72 1.87
CA ILE A 191 -3.89 15.97 1.39
C ILE A 191 -3.74 15.59 -0.08
N ALA A 192 -4.29 14.45 -0.50
CA ALA A 192 -4.26 14.01 -1.89
C ALA A 192 -5.02 14.95 -2.83
N GLU A 193 -6.23 15.36 -2.45
CA GLU A 193 -7.02 16.36 -3.20
C GLU A 193 -6.29 17.71 -3.27
N GLY A 194 -5.72 18.16 -2.16
CA GLY A 194 -4.91 19.38 -2.11
C GLY A 194 -3.69 19.31 -3.02
N TRP A 195 -3.01 18.16 -3.05
CA TRP A 195 -1.89 17.93 -3.97
C TRP A 195 -2.33 18.04 -5.43
N VAL A 196 -3.43 17.37 -5.81
CA VAL A 196 -3.93 17.38 -7.20
C VAL A 196 -4.34 18.79 -7.62
N GLY A 197 -5.16 19.46 -6.82
CA GLY A 197 -5.60 20.83 -7.13
C GLY A 197 -4.44 21.82 -7.20
N PHE A 198 -3.42 21.67 -6.35
CA PHE A 198 -2.25 22.55 -6.43
C PHE A 198 -1.34 22.22 -7.61
N ALA A 199 -1.21 20.94 -7.96
CA ALA A 199 -0.44 20.47 -9.12
C ALA A 199 -1.02 20.98 -10.45
N GLU A 200 -2.35 21.15 -10.55
CA GLU A 200 -3.00 21.79 -11.70
C GLU A 200 -2.58 23.25 -11.86
N ARG A 201 -2.25 23.93 -10.76
CA ARG A 201 -1.89 25.35 -10.73
C ARG A 201 -0.41 25.60 -11.06
N ILE A 202 0.51 24.77 -10.54
CA ILE A 202 1.96 24.99 -10.65
C ILE A 202 2.71 23.92 -11.47
N GLY A 203 1.99 22.91 -11.96
CA GLY A 203 2.54 21.77 -12.69
C GLY A 203 3.10 20.67 -11.78
N ARG A 204 2.91 19.40 -12.19
CA ARG A 204 3.36 18.22 -11.43
C ARG A 204 4.86 18.16 -11.17
N ALA A 205 5.68 18.68 -12.09
CA ALA A 205 7.14 18.67 -11.97
C ALA A 205 7.65 19.50 -10.77
N SER A 206 6.88 20.52 -10.35
CA SER A 206 7.22 21.41 -9.25
C SER A 206 6.74 20.88 -7.89
N MET A 207 5.93 19.82 -7.87
CA MET A 207 5.20 19.40 -6.67
C MET A 207 6.05 18.67 -5.64
N GLU A 208 7.18 18.07 -6.03
CA GLU A 208 7.98 17.29 -5.08
C GLU A 208 8.52 18.14 -3.91
N PRO A 209 9.24 19.27 -4.13
CA PRO A 209 9.70 20.12 -3.02
C PRO A 209 8.52 20.73 -2.24
N VAL A 210 7.44 21.12 -2.93
CA VAL A 210 6.24 21.69 -2.29
C VAL A 210 5.59 20.66 -1.37
N MET A 211 5.38 19.43 -1.84
CA MET A 211 4.79 18.35 -1.05
C MET A 211 5.61 18.04 0.20
N ARG A 212 6.94 17.95 0.06
CA ARG A 212 7.85 17.72 1.20
C ARG A 212 7.71 18.80 2.27
N ARG A 213 7.54 20.07 1.89
CA ARG A 213 7.35 21.19 2.83
C ARG A 213 5.92 21.24 3.38
N ALA A 214 4.91 21.02 2.55
CA ALA A 214 3.50 20.98 2.95
C ALA A 214 3.25 19.90 4.00
N VAL A 215 3.79 18.68 3.83
CA VAL A 215 3.66 17.60 4.83
C VAL A 215 4.32 17.98 6.16
N LYS A 216 5.47 18.69 6.15
CA LYS A 216 6.08 19.18 7.39
C LYS A 216 5.17 20.18 8.11
N LEU A 217 4.58 21.12 7.37
CA LEU A 217 3.63 22.10 7.92
C LEU A 217 2.38 21.43 8.46
N LEU A 218 1.83 20.46 7.74
CA LEU A 218 0.66 19.68 8.16
C LEU A 218 0.94 18.89 9.44
N ARG A 219 2.11 18.24 9.54
CA ARG A 219 2.52 17.57 10.77
C ARG A 219 2.62 18.54 11.94
N LEU A 220 3.26 19.69 11.73
CA LEU A 220 3.36 20.73 12.76
C LEU A 220 1.97 21.20 13.22
N ARG A 221 1.04 21.43 12.28
CA ARG A 221 -0.34 21.83 12.62
C ARG A 221 -1.07 20.74 13.37
N ASN A 222 -0.84 19.47 13.03
CA ASN A 222 -1.46 18.34 13.70
C ASN A 222 -1.05 18.18 15.17
N GLU A 223 0.16 18.64 15.55
CA GLU A 223 0.60 18.64 16.95
C GLU A 223 -0.16 19.68 17.81
N VAL A 224 -0.72 20.71 17.18
CA VAL A 224 -1.43 21.80 17.86
C VAL A 224 -2.95 21.65 17.77
N ARG A 225 -3.44 21.12 16.64
CA ARG A 225 -4.86 20.93 16.35
C ARG A 225 -5.05 19.54 15.77
N ASP A 226 -5.97 18.78 16.35
CA ASP A 226 -6.37 17.49 15.78
C ASP A 226 -6.97 17.70 14.38
N LEU A 227 -6.21 17.35 13.34
CA LEU A 227 -6.67 17.50 11.96
C LEU A 227 -7.77 16.48 11.62
N ALA A 228 -7.78 15.33 12.28
CA ALA A 228 -8.79 14.30 12.06
C ALA A 228 -10.15 14.69 12.63
N GLY A 229 -10.17 15.53 13.67
CA GLY A 229 -11.39 16.07 14.28
C GLY A 229 -12.01 17.26 13.52
N LEU A 230 -11.43 17.70 12.41
CA LEU A 230 -11.91 18.86 11.66
C LEU A 230 -13.10 18.54 10.76
N SER A 231 -13.92 19.56 10.51
CA SER A 231 -14.87 19.50 9.41
C SER A 231 -14.13 19.38 8.08
N GLN A 232 -14.76 18.76 7.07
CA GLN A 232 -14.15 18.61 5.74
C GLN A 232 -13.77 19.96 5.11
N ALA A 233 -14.57 21.00 5.36
CA ALA A 233 -14.29 22.35 4.87
C ALA A 233 -13.04 22.95 5.55
N ASP A 234 -12.93 22.83 6.87
CA ASP A 234 -11.78 23.33 7.63
C ASP A 234 -10.50 22.56 7.27
N LEU A 235 -10.59 21.24 7.16
CA LEU A 235 -9.47 20.39 6.79
C LEU A 235 -8.95 20.77 5.40
N LYS A 236 -9.86 20.95 4.43
CA LYS A 236 -9.51 21.40 3.08
C LYS A 236 -8.82 22.77 3.10
N SER A 237 -9.33 23.72 3.88
CA SER A 237 -8.70 25.03 4.05
C SER A 237 -7.29 24.92 4.62
N VAL A 238 -7.13 24.15 5.70
CA VAL A 238 -5.83 23.93 6.35
C VAL A 238 -4.82 23.29 5.39
N VAL A 239 -5.25 22.30 4.60
CA VAL A 239 -4.39 21.67 3.60
C VAL A 239 -4.00 22.65 2.51
N SER A 240 -4.96 23.40 1.96
CA SER A 240 -4.69 24.41 0.93
C SER A 240 -3.67 25.44 1.40
N ASP A 241 -3.84 25.98 2.60
CA ASP A 241 -2.91 26.95 3.19
C ASP A 241 -1.50 26.39 3.36
N CYS A 242 -1.38 25.11 3.72
CA CYS A 242 -0.08 24.45 3.83
C CYS A 242 0.62 24.32 2.48
N PHE A 243 -0.12 24.03 1.40
CA PHE A 243 0.43 23.98 0.05
C PHE A 243 0.84 25.38 -0.46
N GLU A 244 0.03 26.40 -0.22
CA GLU A 244 0.36 27.79 -0.57
C GLU A 244 1.63 28.25 0.15
N MET A 245 1.72 28.05 1.48
CA MET A 245 2.91 28.40 2.28
C MET A 245 4.15 27.56 1.92
N ALA A 246 3.95 26.35 1.39
CA ALA A 246 5.05 25.50 0.94
C ALA A 246 5.64 25.97 -0.40
N ALA A 247 4.88 26.70 -1.21
CA ALA A 247 5.29 27.20 -2.53
C ALA A 247 6.03 28.54 -2.49
N THR A 248 5.97 29.27 -1.36
CA THR A 248 6.73 30.51 -1.10
C THR A 248 8.13 30.22 -0.58
#